data_AF-A0A165HCF8-F1
#
_entry.id   AF-A0A165HCF8-F1
#
_cell.length_a   1.000
_cell.length_b   1.000
_cell.length_c   1.000
_cell.angle_alpha   90.00
_cell.angle_beta   90.00
_cell.angle_gamma   90.00
#
_symmetry.space_group_name_H-M   'P 1'
#
loop_
_entity.id
_entity.type
_entity.pdbx_description
1 polymer ?
#
loop_
_entity_poly.entity_id
_entity_poly.type
_entity_poly.pdbx_seq_one_letter_code
_entity_poly.pdbx_strand_id
1 'polypeptide(L)' 'LYQIYGSENVTPTFHWIMHMGDQIRRFGPVHGFWTYLFERLNKLLKGFTTNGHKSGVMEVTFARELKREMSLSRLVSTF' A
#
# COMPACT_ATOMS: atom_id res chain seq x y z
N LEU A 1 8.98 1.58 26.32
CA LEU A 1 7.50 1.51 26.15
C LEU A 1 6.83 0.96 27.40
N TYR A 2 7.10 -0.29 27.79
CA TYR A 2 6.53 -0.91 29.00
C TYR A 2 6.74 -0.10 30.29
N GLN A 3 7.93 0.44 30.54
CA GLN A 3 8.21 1.26 31.72
C GLN A 3 7.48 2.61 31.75
N ILE A 4 7.05 3.13 30.59
CA ILE A 4 6.46 4.47 30.47
C ILE A 4 4.93 4.38 30.41
N TYR A 5 4.42 3.39 29.67
CA TYR A 5 3.00 3.24 29.40
C TYR A 5 2.34 2.09 30.15
N GLY A 6 3.10 1.14 30.71
CA GLY A 6 2.54 -0.11 31.26
C GLY A 6 2.22 -1.12 30.16
N SER A 7 2.23 -2.41 30.49
CA SER A 7 2.11 -3.51 29.52
C SER A 7 0.78 -3.56 28.78
N GLU A 8 -0.27 -3.21 29.50
CA GLU A 8 -1.66 -3.13 29.06
C GLU A 8 -1.90 -2.03 28.03
N ASN A 9 -1.03 -1.02 27.96
CA ASN A 9 -1.16 0.11 27.05
C ASN A 9 -0.21 0.03 25.85
N VAL A 10 0.66 -1.00 25.77
CA VAL A 10 1.53 -1.22 24.61
C VAL A 10 0.76 -1.93 23.50
N THR A 11 0.29 -1.16 22.54
CA THR A 11 -0.33 -1.66 21.31
C THR A 11 0.71 -2.20 20.31
N PRO A 12 0.30 -3.03 19.32
CA PRO A 12 1.18 -3.45 18.24
C PRO A 12 1.82 -2.28 17.48
N THR A 13 1.12 -1.14 17.36
CA THR A 13 1.67 0.09 16.73
C THR A 13 2.87 0.61 17.51
N PHE A 14 2.83 0.62 18.84
CA PHE A 14 3.98 1.02 19.66
C PHE A 14 5.16 0.08 19.46
N HIS A 15 4.93 -1.24 19.44
CA HIS A 15 5.99 -2.20 19.13
C HIS A 15 6.58 -1.95 17.73
N TRP A 16 5.73 -1.68 16.74
CA TRP A 16 6.15 -1.44 15.36
C TRP A 16 7.01 -0.18 15.21
N ILE A 17 6.69 0.91 15.91
CA ILE A 17 7.48 2.15 15.90
C ILE A 17 8.92 1.93 16.35
N MET A 18 9.18 0.97 17.25
CA MET A 18 10.55 0.64 17.69
C MET A 18 11.44 0.16 16.53
N HIS A 19 10.84 -0.42 15.48
CA HIS A 19 11.54 -0.90 14.29
C HIS A 19 11.57 0.12 13.15
N MET A 20 10.93 1.28 13.31
CA MET A 20 10.73 2.27 12.23
C MET A 20 12.06 2.78 11.67
N GLY A 21 13.07 3.00 12.51
CA GLY A 21 14.39 3.43 12.05
C GLY A 21 15.06 2.42 11.11
N ASP A 22 15.02 1.14 11.45
CA ASP A 22 15.57 0.07 10.62
C ASP A 22 14.78 -0.11 9.32
N GLN A 23 13.46 0.01 9.39
CA GLN A 23 12.59 -0.06 8.22
C GLN A 23 12.86 1.08 7.25
N ILE A 24 13.00 2.32 7.74
CA ILE A 24 13.31 3.49 6.89
C ILE A 24 14.66 3.30 6.19
N ARG A 25 15.68 2.79 6.90
CA ARG A 25 16.98 2.50 6.30
C ARG A 25 16.93 1.41 5.23
N ARG A 26 16.05 0.41 5.38
CA ARG A 26 15.95 -0.74 4.47
C ARG A 26 15.04 -0.49 3.27
N PHE A 27 13.94 0.24 3.47
CA PHE A 27 12.85 0.36 2.50
C PHE A 27 12.63 1.79 2.01
N GLY A 28 13.40 2.76 2.52
CA GLY A 28 13.27 4.16 2.17
C GLY A 28 12.20 4.88 3.01
N PRO A 29 11.66 6.00 2.52
CA PRO A 29 10.65 6.78 3.24
C PRO A 29 9.42 5.95 3.60
N VAL A 30 8.80 6.22 4.76
CA VAL A 30 7.61 5.49 5.24
C VAL A 30 6.48 5.45 4.19
N HIS A 31 6.31 6.54 3.43
CA HIS A 31 5.32 6.62 2.36
C HIS A 31 5.53 5.61 1.22
N GLY A 32 6.76 5.08 1.05
CA GLY A 32 7.09 4.12 0.00
C GLY A 32 6.69 2.68 0.32
N PHE A 33 6.62 2.31 1.60
CA PHE A 33 6.32 0.93 2.02
C PHE A 33 5.08 0.79 2.89
N TRP A 34 4.51 1.90 3.38
CA TRP A 34 3.31 1.85 4.21
C TRP A 34 2.03 1.69 3.38
N THR A 35 1.05 0.97 3.92
CA THR A 35 -0.19 0.61 3.23
C THR A 35 -1.16 1.76 3.00
N TYR A 36 -0.90 2.92 3.61
CA TYR A 36 -1.76 4.10 3.51
C TYR A 36 -2.10 4.50 2.06
N LEU A 37 -1.11 4.43 1.15
CA LEU A 37 -1.34 4.72 -0.26
C LEU A 37 -2.36 3.74 -0.88
N PHE A 38 -2.20 2.44 -0.62
CA PHE A 38 -3.13 1.42 -1.12
C PHE A 38 -4.54 1.60 -0.55
N GLU A 39 -4.68 1.96 0.72
CA GLU A 39 -5.98 2.25 1.35
C GLU A 39 -6.67 3.45 0.69
N ARG A 40 -5.92 4.52 0.40
CA ARG A 40 -6.45 5.68 -0.34
C ARG A 40 -6.88 5.31 -1.75
N LEU A 41 -6.09 4.52 -2.46
CA LEU A 41 -6.44 4.02 -3.79
C LEU A 41 -7.69 3.14 -3.74
N ASN A 42 -7.81 2.24 -2.77
CA ASN A 42 -9.01 1.44 -2.57
C ASN A 42 -10.26 2.29 -2.33
N LYS A 43 -10.14 3.40 -1.60
CA LYS A 43 -11.24 4.35 -1.41
C LYS A 43 -11.64 5.02 -2.72
N LEU A 44 -10.67 5.46 -3.54
CA LEU A 44 -10.93 6.02 -4.87
C LEU A 44 -11.62 4.99 -5.78
N LEU A 45 -11.12 3.74 -5.77
CA LEU A 45 -11.66 2.64 -6.56
C LEU A 45 -13.13 2.35 -6.24
N LYS A 46 -13.50 2.39 -4.96
CA LYS A 46 -14.90 2.25 -4.51
C LYS A 46 -15.82 3.36 -5.01
N GLY A 47 -15.28 4.51 -5.44
CA GLY A 47 -16.06 5.63 -5.96
C GLY A 47 -16.45 5.51 -7.44
N PHE A 48 -15.87 4.57 -8.18
CA PHE A 48 -16.21 4.38 -9.59
C PHE A 48 -17.47 3.53 -9.77
N THR A 49 -18.35 3.94 -10.67
CA THR A 49 -19.50 3.15 -11.09
C THR A 49 -19.00 1.92 -11.85
N THR A 50 -19.27 0.73 -11.33
CA THR A 50 -18.84 -0.52 -11.96
C THR A 50 -19.82 -1.05 -13.00
N ASN A 51 -20.90 -0.32 -13.31
CA ASN A 51 -21.96 -0.71 -14.25
C ASN A 51 -22.52 -2.13 -13.99
N GLY A 52 -22.57 -2.54 -12.72
CA GLY A 52 -23.03 -3.88 -12.33
C GLY A 52 -21.97 -4.98 -12.41
N HIS A 53 -20.76 -4.68 -12.86
CA HIS A 53 -19.64 -5.60 -12.80
C HIS A 53 -19.22 -5.79 -11.33
N LYS A 54 -19.49 -6.99 -10.81
CA LYS A 54 -19.15 -7.44 -9.46
C LYS A 54 -18.22 -8.66 -9.54
N SER A 55 -17.85 -9.20 -8.39
CA SER A 55 -17.16 -10.50 -8.27
C SER A 55 -15.79 -10.57 -8.95
N GLY A 56 -14.93 -9.55 -8.78
CA GLY A 56 -13.54 -9.63 -9.25
C GLY A 56 -13.29 -9.07 -10.66
N VAL A 57 -14.34 -8.75 -11.43
CA VAL A 57 -14.19 -8.30 -12.84
C VAL A 57 -13.41 -6.99 -12.93
N MET A 58 -13.66 -6.04 -12.02
CA MET A 58 -12.94 -4.77 -11.97
C MET A 58 -11.48 -4.98 -11.59
N GLU A 59 -11.22 -5.84 -10.60
CA GLU A 59 -9.88 -6.17 -10.11
C GLU A 59 -9.03 -6.80 -11.22
N VAL A 60 -9.61 -7.75 -11.99
CA VAL A 60 -8.94 -8.35 -13.16
C VAL A 60 -8.66 -7.32 -14.25
N THR A 61 -9.58 -6.39 -14.48
CA THR A 61 -9.40 -5.31 -15.47
C THR A 61 -8.26 -4.39 -15.07
N PHE A 62 -8.25 -3.91 -13.81
CA PHE A 62 -7.15 -3.08 -13.30
C PHE A 62 -5.80 -3.81 -13.34
N ALA A 63 -5.76 -5.10 -12.97
CA ALA A 63 -4.52 -5.88 -13.01
C ALA A 63 -3.96 -6.01 -14.44
N ARG A 64 -4.84 -6.19 -15.44
CA ARG A 64 -4.46 -6.25 -16.86
C ARG A 64 -3.92 -4.92 -17.35
N GLU A 65 -4.60 -3.82 -17.07
CA GLU A 65 -4.15 -2.49 -17.48
C GLU A 65 -2.84 -2.08 -16.79
N LEU A 66 -2.69 -2.36 -15.49
CA LEU A 66 -1.44 -2.12 -14.78
C LEU A 66 -0.27 -2.88 -15.42
N LYS A 67 -0.47 -4.17 -15.75
CA LYS A 67 0.55 -4.97 -16.45
C LYS A 67 0.90 -4.37 -17.82
N ARG A 68 -0.10 -3.90 -18.57
CA ARG A 68 0.10 -3.26 -19.87
C ARG A 68 0.93 -1.98 -19.73
N GLU A 69 0.56 -1.09 -18.81
CA GLU A 69 1.28 0.16 -18.55
C GLU A 69 2.72 -0.07 -18.10
N MET A 70 2.96 -1.02 -17.18
CA MET A 70 4.33 -1.39 -16.79
C MET A 70 5.16 -1.90 -17.98
N SER A 71 4.54 -2.69 -18.86
CA SER A 71 5.22 -3.22 -20.05
C SER A 71 5.58 -2.10 -21.03
N LEU A 72 4.64 -1.17 -21.27
CA LEU A 72 4.86 -0.01 -22.13
C LEU A 72 5.91 0.94 -21.55
N SER A 73 5.82 1.27 -20.26
CA SER A 73 6.79 2.11 -19.55
C SER A 73 8.19 1.52 -19.63
N ARG A 74 8.32 0.19 -19.47
CA ARG A 74 9.60 -0.50 -19.62
C ARG A 74 10.19 -0.35 -21.02
N LEU A 75 9.37 -0.48 -22.07
CA LEU A 75 9.83 -0.32 -23.46
C LEU A 75 10.30 1.11 -23.75
N VAL A 76 9.63 2.11 -23.19
CA VAL A 76 10.03 3.52 -23.32
C VAL A 76 11.29 3.81 -22.51
N SER A 77 11.46 3.23 -21.32
CA SER A 77 12.65 3.44 -20.48
C SER A 77 13.93 2.76 -20.98
N THR A 78 13.83 1.91 -22.01
CA THR A 78 14.99 1.25 -22.65
C THR A 78 15.66 2.08 -23.74
N PHE A 79 15.16 3.29 -24.01
CA PHE A 79 15.79 4.32 -24.86
C PHE A 79 16.28 5.48 -24.00
#